data_AF-A5GP16-F1
#
_entry.id   AF-A5GP16-F1
#
_cell.length_a   1.000
_cell.length_b   1.000
_cell.length_c   1.000
_cell.angle_alpha   90.00
_cell.angle_beta   90.00
_cell.angle_gamma   90.00
#
_symmetry.space_group_name_H-M   'P 1'
#
loop_
_entity.id
_entity.type
_entity.pdbx_description
1 polymer ?
#
loop_
_entity_poly.entity_id
_entity_poly.type
_entity_poly.pdbx_seq_one_letter_code
_entity_poly.pdbx_strand_id
1 'polypeptide(L)'
;MCICVDCRWVDRCQAYHAVERQHGAAHLCEAPPMKPVEPRIHISVQDLPHGQVGVEWDVRACGSFSLDQGRWARLRPGEEVPQ
;
A
#
# COMPACT_ATOMS: atom_id res chain seq x y z
N MET A 1 -9.07 2.79 1.23
CA MET A 1 -8.62 3.70 0.15
C MET A 1 -7.27 4.27 0.48
N CYS A 2 -6.29 3.42 0.23
CA CYS A 2 -4.87 3.70 0.30
C CYS A 2 -4.47 4.64 -0.84
N ILE A 3 -3.66 5.65 -0.55
CA ILE A 3 -3.11 6.55 -1.57
C ILE A 3 -2.09 5.85 -2.49
N CYS A 4 -1.76 4.58 -2.19
CA CYS A 4 -0.77 3.79 -2.93
C CYS A 4 -1.11 3.66 -4.41
N VAL A 5 -2.39 3.53 -4.76
CA VAL A 5 -2.80 3.26 -6.15
C VAL A 5 -2.39 4.36 -7.13
N ASP A 6 -2.31 5.60 -6.61
CA ASP A 6 -2.04 6.82 -7.36
C ASP A 6 -0.73 7.51 -6.95
N CYS A 7 0.16 6.82 -6.22
CA CYS A 7 1.44 7.41 -5.83
C CYS A 7 2.55 6.98 -6.79
N ARG A 8 3.30 7.95 -7.31
CA ARG A 8 4.50 7.75 -8.14
C ARG A 8 5.49 6.76 -7.53
N TRP A 9 5.54 6.70 -6.21
CA TRP A 9 6.53 5.92 -5.47
C TRP A 9 6.02 4.57 -4.97
N VAL A 10 4.85 4.12 -5.41
CA VAL A 10 4.23 2.87 -4.93
C VAL A 10 5.17 1.67 -5.03
N ASP A 11 5.98 1.58 -6.08
CA ASP A 11 6.97 0.53 -6.31
C ASP A 11 8.35 0.78 -5.68
N ARG A 12 8.60 1.93 -5.06
CA ARG A 12 9.96 2.32 -4.64
C ARG A 12 10.07 2.83 -3.20
N CYS A 13 8.97 2.91 -2.48
CA CYS A 13 8.89 3.43 -1.11
C CYS A 13 8.87 2.32 -0.07
N GLN A 14 9.63 2.50 1.01
CA GLN A 14 9.67 1.57 2.14
C GLN A 14 8.33 1.46 2.89
N ALA A 15 7.50 2.51 2.93
CA ALA A 15 6.17 2.41 3.56
C ALA A 15 5.22 1.49 2.77
N TYR A 16 5.18 1.60 1.44
CA TYR A 16 4.32 0.75 0.62
C TYR A 16 4.79 -0.70 0.69
N HIS A 17 6.09 -0.94 0.62
CA HIS A 17 6.67 -2.27 0.83
C HIS A 17 6.33 -2.88 2.20
N ALA A 18 6.29 -2.08 3.27
CA ALA A 18 5.86 -2.55 4.57
C ALA A 18 4.38 -2.97 4.58
N VAL A 19 3.51 -2.20 3.91
CA VAL A 19 2.07 -2.52 3.77
C VAL A 19 1.85 -3.75 2.90
N GLU A 20 2.56 -3.91 1.78
CA GLU A 20 2.52 -5.13 0.95
C GLU A 20 2.80 -6.38 1.78
N ARG A 21 3.80 -6.32 2.68
CA ARG A 21 4.11 -7.43 3.58
C ARG A 21 2.95 -7.76 4.52
N GLN A 22 2.27 -6.76 5.07
CA GLN A 22 1.14 -6.99 5.97
C GLN A 22 -0.06 -7.60 5.23
N HIS A 23 -0.24 -7.28 3.95
CA HIS A 23 -1.23 -7.93 3.08
C HIS A 23 -0.80 -9.32 2.58
N GLY A 24 0.43 -9.75 2.82
CA GLY A 24 0.98 -10.97 2.22
C GLY A 24 1.11 -10.89 0.69
N ALA A 25 1.10 -9.68 0.13
CA ALA A 25 1.19 -9.45 -1.30
C ALA A 25 2.64 -9.60 -1.80
N ALA A 26 2.80 -9.99 -3.07
CA ALA A 26 4.11 -10.00 -3.70
C ALA A 26 4.65 -8.57 -3.84
N HIS A 27 5.88 -8.35 -3.37
CA HIS A 27 6.49 -7.03 -3.41
C HIS A 27 6.62 -6.50 -4.84
N LEU A 28 6.32 -5.21 -5.03
CA LEU A 28 6.59 -4.53 -6.31
C LEU A 28 8.10 -4.31 -6.52
N CYS A 29 8.84 -4.16 -5.42
CA CYS A 29 10.30 -4.04 -5.40
C CYS A 29 10.83 -4.62 -4.08
N GLU A 30 11.72 -5.60 -4.14
CA GLU A 30 12.31 -6.27 -2.97
C GLU A 30 13.12 -5.34 -2.04
N ALA A 31 13.71 -4.28 -2.58
CA ALA A 31 14.59 -3.38 -1.86
C ALA A 31 14.32 -1.91 -2.24
N PRO A 32 13.20 -1.32 -1.79
CA PRO A 32 12.81 0.03 -2.15
C PRO A 32 13.82 1.07 -1.60
N PRO A 33 14.43 1.90 -2.47
CA PRO A 33 15.47 2.83 -2.05
C PRO A 33 14.91 4.10 -1.37
N MET A 34 13.61 4.39 -1.52
CA MET A 34 13.02 5.63 -1.03
C MET A 34 12.52 5.48 0.42
N LYS A 35 13.00 6.37 1.29
CA LYS A 35 12.49 6.53 2.66
C LYS A 35 11.33 7.53 2.66
N PRO A 36 10.14 7.15 3.13
CA PRO A 36 8.99 8.05 3.18
C PRO A 36 9.20 9.17 4.21
N VAL A 37 8.65 10.35 3.92
CA VAL A 37 8.53 11.45 4.87
C VAL A 37 7.17 11.35 5.56
N GLU A 38 7.17 11.18 6.89
CA GLU A 38 5.96 11.20 7.73
C GLU A 38 4.78 10.36 7.18
N PRO A 39 4.99 9.06 6.90
CA PRO A 39 3.89 8.21 6.43
C PRO A 39 2.84 8.05 7.53
N ARG A 40 1.56 8.21 7.17
CA ARG A 40 0.42 7.91 8.03
C ARG A 40 -0.21 6.60 7.56
N ILE A 41 -0.01 5.55 8.35
CA ILE A 41 -0.60 4.24 8.12
C ILE A 41 -1.85 4.14 8.98
N HIS A 42 -2.98 3.84 8.36
CA HIS A 42 -4.24 3.54 9.02
C HIS A 42 -4.43 2.04 9.07
N ILE A 43 -4.79 1.53 10.25
CA ILE A 43 -5.02 0.11 10.50
C ILE A 43 -6.48 -0.04 10.92
N SER A 44 -7.24 -0.83 10.18
CA SER A 44 -8.60 -1.19 10.56
C SER A 44 -8.62 -2.65 10.99
N VAL A 45 -9.14 -2.91 12.18
CA VAL A 45 -9.32 -4.28 12.70
C VAL A 45 -10.81 -4.56 12.78
N GLN A 46 -11.23 -5.69 12.24
CA GLN A 46 -12.63 -6.07 12.18
C GLN A 46 -12.82 -7.53 12.55
N ASP A 47 -13.89 -7.80 13.29
CA ASP A 47 -14.33 -9.16 13.54
C ASP A 47 -14.88 -9.76 12.24
N LEU A 48 -14.42 -10.96 11.90
CA LEU A 48 -14.89 -11.74 10.78
C LEU A 48 -15.69 -12.96 11.28
N PRO A 49 -16.53 -13.57 10.43
CA PRO A 49 -17.28 -14.77 10.78
C PRO A 49 -16.38 -15.89 11.31
N HIS A 50 -16.96 -16.71 12.20
CA HIS A 50 -16.29 -17.86 12.81
C HIS A 50 -15.09 -17.49 13.71
N GLY A 51 -15.13 -16.30 14.32
CA GLY A 51 -14.10 -15.86 15.27
C GLY A 51 -12.76 -15.51 14.62
N GLN A 52 -12.78 -15.23 13.31
CA GLN A 52 -11.62 -14.73 12.59
C GLN A 52 -11.47 -13.22 12.81
N VAL A 53 -10.27 -12.68 12.58
CA VAL A 53 -9.99 -11.25 12.65
C VAL A 53 -9.41 -10.81 11.31
N GLY A 54 -10.02 -9.79 10.71
CA GLY A 54 -9.51 -9.11 9.53
C GLY A 54 -8.70 -7.88 9.94
N VAL A 55 -7.57 -7.66 9.28
CA VAL A 55 -6.75 -6.47 9.49
C VAL A 55 -6.41 -5.85 8.14
N GLU A 56 -6.81 -4.60 7.95
CA GLU A 56 -6.54 -3.82 6.74
C GLU A 56 -5.50 -2.74 7.01
N TRP A 57 -4.55 -2.57 6.08
CA TRP A 57 -3.44 -1.63 6.20
C TRP A 57 -3.43 -0.64 5.03
N ASP A 58 -3.72 0.63 5.30
CA ASP A 58 -3.72 1.68 4.28
C ASP A 58 -2.60 2.68 4.56
N VAL A 59 -1.82 3.07 3.55
CA VAL A 59 -1.12 4.36 3.60
C VAL A 59 -2.13 5.45 3.25
N ARG A 60 -2.52 6.28 4.23
CA ARG A 60 -3.54 7.34 4.03
C ARG A 60 -2.95 8.72 3.74
N ALA A 61 -1.74 8.98 4.19
CA ALA A 61 -1.01 10.21 3.87
C ALA A 61 0.50 9.96 3.91
N CYS A 62 1.28 10.76 3.20
CA CYS A 62 2.74 10.76 3.25
C CYS A 62 3.25 12.09 2.72
N GLY A 63 4.23 12.71 3.38
CA GLY A 63 4.89 13.92 2.90
C GLY A 63 5.66 13.72 1.58
N SER A 64 6.00 12.48 1.25
CA SER A 64 6.59 12.11 -0.04
C SER A 64 5.56 11.80 -1.13
N PHE A 65 4.26 11.91 -0.85
CA PHE A 65 3.23 11.62 -1.84
C PHE A 65 3.39 12.49 -3.07
N SER A 66 3.37 11.85 -4.24
CA SER A 66 3.40 12.50 -5.54
C SER A 66 2.37 11.81 -6.40
N LEU A 67 1.36 12.56 -6.83
CA LEU A 67 0.30 12.02 -7.68
C LEU A 67 0.87 11.50 -9.00
N ASP A 68 0.56 10.25 -9.29
CA ASP A 68 0.72 9.58 -10.57
C ASP A 68 -0.44 8.59 -10.72
N GLN A 69 -1.54 9.08 -11.29
CA GLN A 69 -2.83 8.38 -11.28
C GLN A 69 -2.73 7.01 -11.95
N GLY A 70 -3.22 5.96 -11.29
CA GLY A 70 -3.20 4.59 -11.76
C GLY A 70 -1.79 3.98 -11.86
N ARG A 71 -0.79 4.53 -11.17
CA ARG A 71 0.58 4.01 -11.17
C ARG A 71 0.61 2.53 -10.79
N TRP A 72 -0.13 2.13 -9.76
CA TRP A 72 -0.18 0.73 -9.33
C TRP A 72 -0.77 -0.18 -10.41
N ALA A 73 -1.88 0.20 -11.02
CA ALA A 73 -2.53 -0.59 -12.08
C ALA A 73 -1.62 -0.77 -13.31
N ARG A 74 -0.78 0.23 -13.64
CA ARG A 74 0.22 0.10 -14.70
C ARG A 74 1.36 -0.85 -14.34
N LEU A 75 1.67 -1.02 -13.06
CA LEU A 75 2.68 -1.97 -12.57
C LEU A 75 2.14 -3.40 -12.47
N ARG A 76 0.82 -3.54 -12.27
CA ARG A 76 0.10 -4.81 -12.11
C ARG A 76 -1.06 -4.92 -13.11
N PRO A 77 -0.76 -5.00 -14.43
CA PRO A 77 -1.80 -5.01 -15.45
C PRO A 77 -2.70 -6.25 -15.31
N GLY A 78 -4.02 -6.01 -15.20
CA GLY A 78 -5.03 -7.06 -15.09
C GLY A 78 -5.30 -7.57 -13.67
N GLU A 79 -4.57 -7.09 -12.66
CA GLU A 79 -4.86 -7.38 -11.25
C GLU A 79 -5.91 -6.41 -10.70
N GLU A 80 -6.65 -6.85 -9.67
CA GLU A 80 -7.62 -6.00 -8.98
C GLU A 80 -6.90 -4.89 -8.22
N VAL A 81 -7.36 -3.65 -8.39
CA VAL A 81 -6.76 -2.48 -7.75
C VAL A 81 -7.14 -2.45 -6.26
N PRO A 82 -6.17 -2.36 -5.33
CA PRO A 82 -6.43 -2.27 -3.90
C PRO A 82 -7.40 -1.12 -3.56
N GLN A 83 -8.38 -1.38 -2.70
CA GLN A 83 -9.45 -0.44 -2.33
C GLN A 83 -9.22 0.27 -1.00
#